data_AF-X1SRN8-F1
#
_entry.id   AF-X1SRN8-F1
#
_cell.length_a   1.000
_cell.length_b   1.000
_cell.length_c   1.000
_cell.angle_alpha   90.00
_cell.angle_beta   90.00
_cell.angle_gamma   90.00
#
_symmetry.space_group_name_H-M   'P 1'
#
loop_
_entity.id
_entity.type
_entity.pdbx_description
1 polymer ?
#
loop_
_entity_poly.entity_id
_entity_poly.type
_entity_poly.pdbx_seq_one_letter_code
_entity_poly.pdbx_strand_id
1 'polypeptide(L)'
;MEKLSLLAEARLSLSKAKKILFGGDGDSWIISGVGDYFPSATYLLCFYHLFKRLRECLGRRKEEQKTIKDLLLSNQIDKGLLKIDQLIRNSYD
;
A
#
# COMPACT_ATOMS: atom_id res chain seq x y z
N MET A 1 -8.86 12.24 -11.89
CA MET A 1 -9.43 11.85 -10.58
C MET A 1 -10.66 12.69 -10.22
N GLU A 2 -10.77 13.93 -10.69
CA GLU A 2 -11.95 14.80 -10.48
C GLU A 2 -13.33 14.15 -10.69
N LYS A 3 -13.58 13.55 -11.86
CA LYS A 3 -14.87 12.85 -12.11
C LYS A 3 -15.13 11.73 -11.11
N LEU A 4 -14.08 11.05 -10.64
CA LEU A 4 -14.20 9.97 -9.66
C LEU A 4 -14.57 10.51 -8.29
N SER A 5 -14.01 11.64 -7.85
CA SER A 5 -14.37 12.23 -6.55
C SER A 5 -15.81 12.73 -6.51
N LEU A 6 -16.29 13.34 -7.59
CA LEU A 6 -17.71 13.73 -7.72
C LEU A 6 -18.65 12.53 -7.69
N LEU A 7 -18.32 11.45 -8.41
CA LEU A 7 -19.11 10.22 -8.40
C LEU A 7 -19.10 9.54 -7.03
N ALA A 8 -17.95 9.53 -6.35
CA ALA A 8 -17.82 8.94 -5.04
C ALA A 8 -18.61 9.75 -3.99
N GLU A 9 -18.59 11.08 -4.06
CA GLU A 9 -19.44 11.92 -3.22
C GLU A 9 -20.92 11.63 -3.46
N ALA A 10 -21.36 11.64 -4.72
CA ALA A 10 -22.76 11.42 -5.07
C ALA A 10 -23.28 10.04 -4.60
N ARG A 11 -22.44 9.00 -4.63
CA ARG A 11 -22.83 7.63 -4.28
C ARG A 11 -22.64 7.29 -2.80
N LEU A 12 -21.61 7.85 -2.16
CA LEU A 12 -21.16 7.43 -0.84
C LEU A 12 -21.27 8.54 0.21
N SER A 13 -21.62 9.77 -0.19
CA SER A 13 -21.66 10.94 0.69
C SER A 13 -20.37 11.08 1.51
N LEU A 14 -19.22 11.01 0.84
CA LEU A 14 -17.91 10.99 1.48
C LEU A 14 -17.70 12.19 2.41
N SER A 15 -18.22 13.36 2.04
CA SER A 15 -18.18 14.59 2.86
C SER A 15 -18.80 14.43 4.26
N LYS A 16 -19.71 13.46 4.44
CA LYS A 16 -20.36 13.16 5.73
C LYS A 16 -19.61 12.12 6.55
N ALA A 17 -18.62 11.44 5.97
CA ALA A 17 -17.86 10.41 6.64
C ALA A 17 -16.83 11.02 7.60
N LYS A 18 -16.77 10.52 8.83
CA LYS A 18 -15.80 10.97 9.85
C LYS A 18 -14.36 10.63 9.49
N LYS A 19 -14.14 9.51 8.79
CA LYS A 19 -12.84 9.03 8.35
C LYS A 19 -13.01 8.38 6.98
N ILE A 20 -12.18 8.77 6.03
CA ILE A 20 -12.12 8.19 4.70
C ILE A 20 -10.76 7.53 4.54
N LEU A 21 -10.75 6.26 4.15
CA LEU A 21 -9.53 5.53 3.84
C LEU A 21 -9.49 5.29 2.34
N PHE A 22 -8.42 5.73 1.69
CA PHE A 22 -8.22 5.53 0.26
C PHE A 22 -7.13 4.48 0.04
N GLY A 23 -7.51 3.27 -0.36
CA GLY A 23 -6.58 2.19 -0.65
C GLY A 23 -6.00 2.30 -2.06
N GLY A 24 -4.68 2.24 -2.20
CA GLY A 24 -4.00 2.23 -3.51
C GLY A 24 -2.81 1.29 -3.60
N ASP A 25 -2.07 1.37 -4.70
CA ASP A 25 -0.91 0.54 -5.03
C ASP A 25 0.44 1.13 -4.63
N GLY A 26 0.47 2.42 -4.28
CA GLY A 26 1.65 3.15 -3.86
C GLY A 26 2.21 4.09 -4.92
N ASP A 27 1.57 4.16 -6.10
CA ASP A 27 2.03 5.05 -7.16
C ASP A 27 1.92 6.53 -6.75
N SER A 28 2.93 7.31 -7.13
CA SER A 28 3.03 8.73 -6.76
C SER A 28 1.85 9.57 -7.28
N TRP A 29 1.33 9.26 -8.46
CA TRP A 29 0.18 9.95 -9.05
C TRP A 29 -1.14 9.60 -8.32
N ILE A 30 -1.26 8.41 -7.74
CA ILE A 30 -2.39 8.05 -6.88
C ILE A 30 -2.30 8.82 -5.57
N ILE A 31 -1.13 8.80 -4.91
CA ILE A 31 -0.92 9.45 -3.62
C ILE A 31 -1.18 10.96 -3.72
N SER A 32 -0.60 11.63 -4.73
CA SER A 32 -0.83 13.06 -4.99
C SER A 32 -2.28 13.34 -5.34
N GLY A 33 -2.88 12.57 -6.25
CA GLY A 33 -4.27 12.73 -6.62
C GLY A 33 -5.25 12.53 -5.47
N VAL A 34 -4.95 11.68 -4.48
CA VAL A 34 -5.80 11.56 -3.28
C VAL A 34 -5.83 12.88 -2.50
N GLY A 35 -4.68 13.55 -2.35
CA GLY A 35 -4.62 14.86 -1.71
C GLY A 35 -5.46 15.92 -2.45
N ASP A 36 -5.39 15.92 -3.78
CA ASP A 36 -6.06 16.94 -4.60
C ASP A 36 -7.59 16.73 -4.68
N TYR A 37 -8.04 15.47 -4.77
CA TYR A 37 -9.44 15.15 -5.10
C TYR A 37 -10.23 14.54 -3.93
N PHE A 38 -9.55 14.08 -2.88
CA PHE A 38 -10.14 13.51 -1.66
C PHE A 38 -9.40 14.05 -0.42
N PRO A 39 -9.41 15.37 -0.18
CA PRO A 39 -8.52 16.02 0.78
C PRO A 39 -8.68 15.54 2.23
N SER A 40 -9.84 15.01 2.59
CA SER A 40 -10.12 14.45 3.92
C SER A 40 -9.75 12.97 4.05
N ALA A 41 -9.24 12.34 2.98
CA ALA A 41 -8.91 10.92 2.97
C ALA A 41 -7.48 10.67 3.44
N THR A 42 -7.32 9.61 4.23
CA THR A 42 -6.00 9.05 4.53
C THR A 42 -5.68 7.98 3.50
N TYR A 43 -4.58 8.17 2.77
CA TYR A 43 -4.07 7.16 1.87
C TYR A 43 -3.54 5.95 2.65
N LEU A 44 -3.89 4.74 2.19
CA LEU A 44 -3.36 3.49 2.71
C LEU A 44 -2.79 2.66 1.56
N LEU A 45 -1.56 2.18 1.74
CA LEU A 45 -1.02 1.15 0.85
C LEU A 45 -1.81 -0.15 1.05
N CYS A 46 -2.47 -0.62 -0.01
CA CYS A 46 -3.30 -1.79 0.06
C CYS A 46 -2.45 -3.06 0.22
N PHE A 47 -2.83 -3.94 1.17
CA PHE A 47 -2.15 -5.22 1.38
C PHE A 47 -2.13 -6.11 0.13
N TYR A 48 -3.17 -6.06 -0.71
CA TYR A 48 -3.16 -6.79 -1.98
C TYR A 48 -1.98 -6.36 -2.86
N HIS A 49 -1.83 -5.05 -3.09
CA HIS A 49 -0.76 -4.51 -3.93
C HIS A 49 0.61 -4.72 -3.31
N LEU A 50 0.74 -4.48 -2.00
CA LEU A 50 1.97 -4.73 -1.26
C LEU A 50 2.44 -6.18 -1.39
N PHE A 51 1.55 -7.15 -1.14
CA PHE A 51 1.91 -8.56 -1.25
C PHE A 51 2.04 -9.05 -2.68
N LYS A 52 1.33 -8.44 -3.64
CA LYS A 52 1.55 -8.69 -5.07
C LYS A 52 2.98 -8.31 -5.44
N ARG A 53 3.42 -7.10 -5.08
CA ARG A 53 4.79 -6.66 -5.33
C ARG A 53 5.84 -7.49 -4.63
N LEU A 54 5.60 -7.88 -3.37
CA LEU A 54 6.49 -8.80 -2.66
C LEU A 54 6.67 -10.14 -3.41
N ARG A 55 5.57 -10.72 -3.93
CA ARG A 55 5.63 -11.97 -4.71
C ARG A 55 6.34 -11.79 -6.04
N GLU A 56 6.12 -10.67 -6.73
CA GLU A 56 6.76 -10.35 -8.01
C GLU A 56 8.27 -10.15 -7.85
N CYS A 57 8.70 -9.40 -6.84
CA CYS A 57 10.12 -9.12 -6.59
C CYS A 57 10.88 -10.33 -6.05
N LEU A 58 10.23 -11.17 -5.23
CA LEU A 58 10.87 -12.31 -4.57
C LEU A 58 10.44 -13.66 -5.16
N GLY A 59 10.14 -13.74 -6.46
CA GLY A 59 9.45 -14.87 -7.09
C GLY A 59 9.90 -16.28 -6.65
N ARG A 60 11.21 -16.49 -6.50
CA ARG A 60 11.86 -17.76 -6.10
C ARG A 60 12.07 -17.94 -4.59
N ARG A 61 11.90 -16.88 -3.79
CA ARG A 61 12.22 -16.77 -2.36
C ARG A 61 10.97 -16.86 -1.49
N LYS A 62 10.32 -18.04 -1.48
CA LYS A 62 9.00 -18.23 -0.85
C LYS A 62 9.00 -18.09 0.67
N GLU A 63 10.07 -18.53 1.32
CA GLU A 63 10.21 -18.41 2.78
C GLU A 63 10.39 -16.95 3.21
N GLU A 64 11.14 -16.17 2.43
CA GLU A 64 11.30 -14.74 2.66
C GLU A 64 10.00 -13.98 2.38
N GLN A 65 9.26 -14.34 1.32
CA GLN A 65 7.91 -13.79 1.10
C GLN A 65 7.02 -14.01 2.33
N LYS A 66 6.98 -15.23 2.87
CA LYS A 66 6.18 -15.56 4.05
C LYS A 66 6.65 -14.77 5.28
N THR A 67 7.95 -14.79 5.55
CA THR A 67 8.55 -14.10 6.71
C THR A 67 8.27 -12.60 6.69
N ILE A 68 8.50 -11.94 5.55
CA ILE A 68 8.26 -10.50 5.41
C ILE A 68 6.76 -10.21 5.55
N LYS A 69 5.89 -11.02 4.94
CA LYS A 69 4.43 -10.87 5.07
C LYS A 69 3.97 -10.98 6.53
N ASP A 70 4.45 -11.98 7.27
CA ASP A 70 4.06 -12.21 8.66
C ASP A 70 4.52 -11.07 9.58
N LEU A 71 5.73 -10.54 9.34
CA LEU A 71 6.24 -9.35 10.05
C LEU A 71 5.37 -8.12 9.79
N LEU A 72 5.00 -7.87 8.53
CA LEU A 72 4.15 -6.75 8.14
C LEU A 72 2.74 -6.85 8.75
N LEU A 73 2.13 -8.04 8.74
CA LEU A 73 0.81 -8.29 9.34
C LEU A 73 0.82 -8.20 10.87
N SER A 74 1.97 -8.49 11.50
CA SER A 74 2.16 -8.40 12.95
C SER A 74 2.59 -7.00 13.41
N ASN A 75 2.50 -5.98 12.54
CA ASN A 75 2.94 -4.61 12.79
C ASN A 75 4.43 -4.49 13.19
N GLN A 76 5.26 -5.47 12.81
CA GLN A 76 6.72 -5.45 13.01
C GLN A 76 7.40 -4.89 11.76
N ILE A 77 6.99 -3.69 11.35
CA ILE A 77 7.37 -3.05 10.08
C ILE A 77 8.90 -2.92 9.97
N ASP A 78 9.56 -2.42 11.01
CA ASP A 78 11.01 -2.22 11.03
C ASP A 78 11.80 -3.51 10.77
N LYS A 79 11.34 -4.63 11.34
CA LYS A 79 11.97 -5.95 11.11
C LYS A 79 11.73 -6.44 9.69
N GLY A 80 10.54 -6.20 9.14
CA GLY A 80 10.23 -6.48 7.75
C GLY A 80 11.15 -5.71 6.79
N LEU A 81 11.33 -4.41 7.04
CA LEU A 81 12.24 -3.55 6.28
C LEU A 81 13.69 -3.99 6.41
N LEU A 82 14.15 -4.34 7.62
CA LEU A 82 15.51 -4.87 7.83
C LEU A 82 15.75 -6.15 7.02
N LYS A 83 14.77 -7.05 6.95
CA LYS A 83 14.88 -8.27 6.15
C LYS A 83 15.00 -7.96 4.65
N ILE A 84 14.24 -6.98 4.15
CA ILE A 84 14.34 -6.51 2.77
C ILE A 84 15.72 -5.89 2.50
N ASP A 85 16.23 -5.03 3.38
CA ASP A 85 17.55 -4.41 3.25
C ASP A 85 18.68 -5.45 3.23
N GLN A 86 18.59 -6.49 4.06
CA GLN A 86 19.53 -7.63 4.04
C GLN A 86 19.51 -8.39 2.71
N LEU A 87 18.33 -8.52 2.07
CA LEU A 87 18.21 -9.17 0.76
C LEU A 87 18.80 -8.31 -0.37
N ILE A 88 18.64 -6.99 -0.30
CA ILE A 88 19.22 -6.05 -1.26
C ILE A 88 20.76 -6.08 -1.18
N ARG A 89 21.31 -6.11 0.04
CA ARG A 89 22.78 -6.10 0.25
C ARG A 89 23.46 -7.43 -0.08
N ASN A 90 22.75 -8.53 0.09
CA ASN A 90 23.24 -9.88 -0.21
C ASN A 90 22.53 -10.41 -1.46
N SER A 91 22.65 -9.69 -2.58
CA SER A 91 22.11 -10.12 -3.87
C SER A 91 22.90 -11.33 -4.38
N TYR A 92 22.58 -12.52 -3.87
CA TYR A 92 23.05 -13.79 -4.42
C TYR A 92 22.16 -14.26 -5.59
N ASP A 93 21.55 -13.30 -6.30
CA ASP A 93 20.81 -13.50 -7.56
C ASP A 93 21.59 -12.89 -8.72
#